data_AF-A0A2I0IKB5-F1
#
_entry.id   AF-A0A2I0IKB5-F1
#
_cell.length_a   1.000
_cell.length_b   1.000
_cell.length_c   1.000
_cell.angle_alpha   90.00
_cell.angle_beta   90.00
_cell.angle_gamma   90.00
#
_symmetry.space_group_name_H-M   'P 1'
#
loop_
_entity.id
_entity.type
_entity.pdbx_description
1 polymer ?
#
loop_
_entity_poly.entity_id
_entity_poly.type
_entity_poly.pdbx_seq_one_letter_code
_entity_poly.pdbx_strand_id
1 'polypeptide(L)'
;MKILYRGGVDSEGRPIMVVVGAHFLLRCLNLERFVHYVVKEFEPLIQKPYSIVYFHSAASLQLRPDLGWIRRLQQILGRKHQRNLHAIYVLHPTFHLKASIFALQLFVDSAVWKKVVYVDWLLQLFKYVPREQLTIPDFVFQHDIEVNGGKGLVVDPRTKFVVNPRQ
;
A
#
# COMPACT_ATOMS: atom_id res chain seq x y z
N MET A 1 -8.18 3.30 13.80
CA MET A 1 -7.77 3.28 12.39
C MET A 1 -7.63 1.84 11.92
N LYS A 2 -8.19 1.48 10.76
CA LYS A 2 -8.06 0.13 10.19
C LYS A 2 -6.72 0.02 9.46
N ILE A 3 -5.94 -1.01 9.75
CA ILE A 3 -4.67 -1.31 9.07
C ILE A 3 -4.89 -1.83 7.66
N LEU A 4 -6.05 -2.43 7.43
CA LEU A 4 -6.41 -3.05 6.16
C LEU A 4 -7.89 -2.75 5.90
N TYR A 5 -8.19 -2.26 4.71
CA TYR A 5 -9.57 -2.00 4.29
C TYR A 5 -9.72 -2.18 2.77
N ARG A 6 -10.96 -2.41 2.33
CA ARG A 6 -11.32 -2.43 0.91
C ARG A 6 -11.51 -0.99 0.45
N GLY A 7 -10.73 -0.57 -0.54
CA GLY A 7 -11.03 0.63 -1.30
C GLY A 7 -12.18 0.36 -2.28
N GLY A 8 -12.41 1.31 -3.18
CA GLY A 8 -13.25 1.10 -4.34
C GLY A 8 -12.48 0.41 -5.47
N VAL A 9 -12.38 1.05 -6.63
CA VAL A 9 -11.70 0.53 -7.81
C VAL A 9 -10.57 1.41 -8.32
N ASP A 10 -9.58 0.84 -9.00
CA ASP A 10 -8.56 1.61 -9.72
C ASP A 10 -9.11 2.17 -11.04
N SER A 11 -8.29 2.91 -11.78
CA SER A 11 -8.68 3.55 -13.05
C SER A 11 -9.14 2.57 -14.12
N GLU A 12 -8.84 1.27 -13.98
CA GLU A 12 -9.27 0.21 -14.89
C GLU A 12 -10.43 -0.62 -14.32
N GLY A 13 -11.02 -0.19 -13.21
CA GLY A 13 -12.17 -0.84 -12.60
C GLY A 13 -11.83 -2.05 -11.72
N ARG A 14 -10.55 -2.27 -11.38
CA ARG A 14 -10.15 -3.40 -10.51
C ARG A 14 -10.29 -3.02 -9.03
N PRO A 15 -10.87 -3.88 -8.19
CA PRO A 15 -11.00 -3.60 -6.75
C PRO A 15 -9.64 -3.37 -6.08
N ILE A 16 -9.64 -2.52 -5.05
CA ILE A 16 -8.42 -2.12 -4.34
C ILE A 16 -8.41 -2.68 -2.92
N MET A 17 -7.31 -3.33 -2.56
CA MET A 17 -6.96 -3.60 -1.17
C MET A 17 -6.02 -2.50 -0.66
N VAL A 18 -6.39 -1.81 0.42
CA VAL A 18 -5.54 -0.76 1.00
C VAL A 18 -4.92 -1.25 2.30
N VAL A 19 -3.60 -1.10 2.39
CA VAL A 19 -2.77 -1.47 3.53
C VAL A 19 -2.14 -0.20 4.11
N VAL A 20 -2.34 0.05 5.39
CA VAL A 20 -1.79 1.20 6.11
C VAL A 20 -0.62 0.73 6.96
N GLY A 21 0.60 1.20 6.63
CA GLY A 21 1.84 0.80 7.29
C GLY A 21 2.06 1.42 8.67
N ALA A 22 1.51 2.62 8.91
CA ALA A 22 1.58 3.26 10.22
C ALA A 22 0.96 2.37 11.31
N HIS A 23 1.70 2.17 12.40
CA HIS A 23 1.32 1.32 13.53
C HIS A 23 0.99 -0.14 13.19
N PHE A 24 1.40 -0.64 12.01
CA PHE A 24 1.20 -2.03 11.59
C PHE A 24 1.66 -3.01 12.67
N LEU A 25 2.83 -2.77 13.26
CA LEU A 25 3.49 -3.65 14.22
C LEU A 25 2.83 -3.64 15.61
N LEU A 26 2.36 -2.47 16.08
CA LEU A 26 1.69 -2.35 17.38
C LEU A 26 0.35 -3.09 17.44
N ARG A 27 -0.22 -3.42 16.28
CA ARG A 27 -1.55 -4.03 16.15
C ARG A 27 -1.50 -5.43 15.52
N CYS A 28 -0.41 -5.78 14.83
CA CYS A 28 -0.17 -7.11 14.27
C CYS A 28 0.79 -7.94 15.14
N LEU A 29 0.72 -7.76 16.47
CA LEU A 29 1.51 -8.53 17.45
C LEU A 29 1.38 -10.05 17.27
N ASN A 30 0.26 -10.51 16.71
CA ASN A 30 0.10 -11.88 16.23
C ASN A 30 -0.05 -11.88 14.70
N LEU A 31 1.07 -12.15 14.04
CA LEU A 31 1.17 -12.22 12.58
C LEU A 31 0.25 -13.30 11.97
N GLU A 32 0.06 -14.45 12.63
CA GLU A 32 -0.81 -15.52 12.13
C GLU A 32 -2.29 -15.12 12.14
N ARG A 33 -2.73 -14.44 13.21
CA ARG A 33 -4.08 -13.88 13.30
C ARG A 33 -4.30 -12.81 12.23
N PHE A 34 -3.28 -12.01 11.93
CA PHE A 34 -3.34 -11.04 10.85
C PHE A 34 -3.49 -11.73 9.48
N VAL A 35 -2.72 -12.79 9.20
CA VAL A 35 -2.86 -13.55 7.94
C VAL A 35 -4.26 -14.13 7.81
N HIS A 36 -4.80 -14.76 8.87
CA HIS A 36 -6.17 -15.28 8.84
C HIS A 36 -7.21 -14.18 8.59
N TYR A 37 -7.03 -13.00 9.19
CA TYR A 37 -7.90 -11.85 8.94
C TYR A 37 -7.82 -11.39 7.48
N VAL A 38 -6.61 -11.28 6.91
CA VAL A 38 -6.41 -10.91 5.49
C VAL A 38 -7.13 -11.90 4.58
N VAL A 39 -6.92 -13.21 4.79
CA VAL A 39 -7.57 -14.25 4.00
C VAL A 39 -9.08 -14.12 4.13
N LYS A 40 -9.62 -14.12 5.35
CA LYS A 40 -11.07 -14.06 5.59
C LYS A 40 -11.71 -12.82 4.95
N GLU A 41 -11.10 -11.65 5.12
CA GLU A 41 -11.67 -10.38 4.64
C GLU A 41 -11.43 -10.11 3.17
N PHE A 42 -10.38 -10.67 2.55
CA PHE A 42 -10.01 -10.36 1.17
C PHE A 42 -10.13 -11.55 0.22
N GLU A 43 -10.48 -12.75 0.70
CA GLU A 43 -10.73 -13.92 -0.15
C GLU A 43 -11.61 -13.59 -1.36
N PRO A 44 -12.75 -12.88 -1.22
CA PRO A 44 -13.60 -12.56 -2.37
C PRO A 44 -12.94 -11.58 -3.35
N LEU A 45 -12.12 -10.67 -2.85
CA LEU A 45 -11.44 -9.65 -3.65
C LEU A 45 -10.30 -10.26 -4.46
N ILE A 46 -9.50 -11.13 -3.85
CA ILE A 46 -8.35 -11.77 -4.51
C ILE A 46 -8.76 -12.84 -5.54
N GLN A 47 -10.04 -13.22 -5.61
CA GLN A 47 -10.54 -14.15 -6.65
C GLN A 47 -10.53 -13.55 -8.06
N LYS A 48 -10.50 -12.22 -8.18
CA LYS A 48 -10.52 -11.47 -9.45
C LYS A 48 -9.30 -10.56 -9.55
N PRO A 49 -8.96 -10.03 -10.74
CA PRO A 49 -7.90 -9.05 -10.88
C PRO A 49 -8.09 -7.87 -9.92
N TYR A 50 -7.05 -7.51 -9.15
CA TYR A 50 -7.13 -6.50 -8.10
C TYR A 50 -5.80 -5.76 -7.93
N SER A 51 -5.84 -4.59 -7.31
CA SER A 51 -4.65 -3.78 -7.02
C SER A 51 -4.47 -3.57 -5.52
N ILE A 52 -3.23 -3.34 -5.08
CA ILE A 52 -2.91 -3.02 -3.69
C ILE A 52 -2.41 -1.58 -3.63
N VAL A 53 -2.88 -0.82 -2.65
CA VAL A 53 -2.28 0.46 -2.26
C VAL A 53 -1.69 0.31 -0.87
N TYR A 54 -0.39 0.53 -0.73
CA TYR A 54 0.32 0.51 0.55
C TYR A 54 0.77 1.91 0.94
N PHE A 55 0.21 2.44 2.03
CA PHE A 55 0.62 3.71 2.62
C PHE A 55 1.78 3.48 3.59
N HIS A 56 3.00 3.83 3.18
CA HIS A 56 4.19 3.72 4.03
C HIS A 56 4.43 4.94 4.93
N SER A 57 3.58 5.96 4.84
CA SER A 57 3.72 7.22 5.59
C SER A 57 3.79 6.95 7.09
N ALA A 58 4.71 7.62 7.81
CA ALA A 58 4.90 7.47 9.25
C ALA A 58 5.08 6.01 9.75
N ALA A 59 5.45 5.06 8.88
CA ALA A 59 5.73 3.69 9.29
C ALA A 59 7.10 3.63 9.98
N SER A 60 7.14 3.23 11.27
CA SER A 60 8.41 2.95 11.93
C SER A 60 9.00 1.63 11.40
N LEU A 61 10.28 1.66 11.04
CA LEU A 61 11.04 0.52 10.48
C LEU A 61 11.32 -0.63 11.47
N GLN A 62 10.58 -0.71 12.58
CA GLN A 62 11.05 -1.41 13.78
C GLN A 62 10.96 -2.93 13.72
N LEU A 63 10.18 -3.53 12.81
CA LEU A 63 10.22 -4.99 12.58
C LEU A 63 10.07 -5.30 11.10
N ARG A 64 11.11 -5.94 10.57
CA ARG A 64 11.08 -6.63 9.29
C ARG A 64 10.37 -7.96 9.52
N PRO A 65 9.27 -8.29 8.82
CA PRO A 65 8.73 -9.64 8.90
C PRO A 65 9.84 -10.63 8.54
N ASP A 66 9.95 -11.70 9.32
CA ASP A 66 10.95 -12.73 9.03
C ASP A 66 10.63 -13.40 7.67
N LEU A 67 11.65 -13.89 6.98
CA LEU A 67 11.53 -14.48 5.65
C LEU A 67 10.57 -15.69 5.62
N GLY A 68 10.54 -16.47 6.69
CA GLY A 68 9.61 -17.58 6.90
C GLY A 68 8.16 -17.11 6.94
N TRP A 69 7.86 -15.99 7.59
CA TRP A 69 6.51 -15.41 7.57
C TRP A 69 6.06 -15.04 6.16
N ILE A 70 6.92 -14.40 5.36
CA ILE A 70 6.59 -14.00 3.99
C ILE A 70 6.30 -15.23 3.12
N ARG A 71 7.12 -16.27 3.24
CA ARG A 71 6.90 -17.55 2.54
C ARG A 71 5.59 -18.20 2.95
N ARG A 72 5.29 -18.23 4.26
CA ARG A 72 4.06 -18.80 4.80
C ARG A 72 2.82 -18.03 4.32
N LEU A 73 2.89 -16.70 4.29
CA LEU A 73 1.82 -15.86 3.73
C LEU A 73 1.57 -16.17 2.25
N GLN A 74 2.63 -16.29 1.44
CA GLN A 74 2.50 -16.66 0.03
C GLN A 74 1.90 -18.07 -0.16
N GLN A 75 2.25 -19.02 0.70
CA GLN A 75 1.67 -20.37 0.69
C GLN A 75 0.18 -20.33 1.02
N ILE A 76 -0.21 -19.58 2.06
CA ILE A 76 -1.61 -19.45 2.49
C ILE A 76 -2.48 -18.76 1.44
N LEU A 77 -1.99 -17.66 0.84
CA LEU A 77 -2.71 -16.94 -0.22
C LEU A 77 -2.75 -17.71 -1.56
N GLY A 78 -1.84 -18.67 -1.72
CA GLY A 78 -1.72 -19.49 -2.91
C GLY A 78 -1.29 -18.73 -4.18
N ARG A 79 -1.13 -19.47 -5.27
CA ARG A 79 -0.70 -18.92 -6.57
C ARG A 79 -1.76 -18.00 -7.22
N LYS A 80 -3.03 -18.16 -6.84
CA LYS A 80 -4.15 -17.37 -7.41
C LYS A 80 -4.01 -15.89 -7.08
N HIS A 81 -3.66 -15.57 -5.83
CA HIS A 81 -3.37 -14.20 -5.40
C HIS A 81 -2.30 -13.55 -6.28
N GLN A 82 -1.18 -14.24 -6.52
CA GLN A 82 -0.07 -13.72 -7.32
C GLN A 82 -0.46 -13.46 -8.79
N ARG A 83 -1.30 -14.33 -9.37
CA ARG A 83 -1.80 -14.20 -10.75
C ARG A 83 -2.77 -13.03 -10.90
N ASN A 84 -3.71 -12.91 -9.96
CA ASN A 84 -4.76 -11.89 -9.97
C ASN A 84 -4.28 -10.51 -9.50
N LEU A 85 -3.19 -10.45 -8.75
CA LEU A 85 -2.58 -9.17 -8.41
C LEU A 85 -2.18 -8.44 -9.69
N HIS A 86 -2.66 -7.22 -9.89
CA HIS A 86 -2.27 -6.39 -11.02
C HIS A 86 -1.07 -5.52 -10.67
N ALA A 87 -1.21 -4.67 -9.64
CA ALA A 87 -0.19 -3.74 -9.19
C ALA A 87 -0.16 -3.61 -7.67
N ILE A 88 1.00 -3.23 -7.14
CA ILE A 88 1.20 -2.79 -5.75
C ILE A 88 1.73 -1.36 -5.79
N TYR A 89 0.87 -0.39 -5.54
CA TYR A 89 1.25 1.02 -5.42
C TYR A 89 1.77 1.30 -4.02
N VAL A 90 3.06 1.60 -3.90
CA VAL A 90 3.73 1.93 -2.64
C VAL A 90 3.86 3.44 -2.53
N LEU A 91 3.03 4.06 -1.69
CA LEU A 91 3.02 5.50 -1.46
C LEU A 91 4.04 5.90 -0.36
N HIS A 92 4.80 6.96 -0.64
CA HIS A 92 5.86 7.50 0.22
C HIS A 92 6.96 6.48 0.55
N PRO A 93 7.56 5.82 -0.46
CA PRO A 93 8.57 4.80 -0.23
C PRO A 93 9.85 5.41 0.33
N THR A 94 10.32 4.91 1.48
CA THR A 94 11.63 5.27 2.04
C THR A 94 12.76 4.47 1.37
N PHE A 95 13.99 4.97 1.45
CA PHE A 95 15.18 4.24 0.98
C PHE A 95 15.28 2.84 1.60
N HIS A 96 15.05 2.75 2.91
CA HIS A 96 15.08 1.48 3.63
C HIS A 96 13.98 0.51 3.16
N LEU A 97 12.78 1.01 2.85
CA LEU A 97 11.72 0.18 2.27
C LEU A 97 12.14 -0.32 0.89
N LYS A 98 12.62 0.55 0.00
CA LYS A 98 13.08 0.16 -1.34
C LYS A 98 14.17 -0.91 -1.26
N ALA A 99 15.15 -0.73 -0.38
CA ALA A 99 16.20 -1.73 -0.12
C ALA A 99 15.64 -3.05 0.41
N SER A 100 14.64 -3.00 1.31
CA SER A 100 14.00 -4.20 1.87
C SER A 100 13.21 -4.95 0.80
N ILE A 101 12.43 -4.27 -0.04
CA ILE A 101 11.68 -4.92 -1.13
C ILE A 101 12.67 -5.48 -2.17
N PHE A 102 13.77 -4.77 -2.46
CA PHE A 102 14.84 -5.29 -3.32
C PHE A 102 15.46 -6.57 -2.75
N ALA A 103 15.73 -6.65 -1.44
CA ALA A 103 16.20 -7.88 -0.83
C ALA A 103 15.16 -9.02 -0.91
N LEU A 104 13.87 -8.68 -0.76
CA LEU A 104 12.77 -9.65 -0.86
C LEU A 104 12.54 -10.17 -2.28
N GLN A 105 13.03 -9.48 -3.31
CA GLN A 105 12.89 -9.94 -4.71
C GLN A 105 13.49 -11.33 -4.93
N LEU A 106 14.47 -11.75 -4.11
CA LEU A 106 15.10 -13.07 -4.18
C LEU A 106 14.18 -14.20 -3.71
N PHE A 107 13.07 -13.86 -3.06
CA PHE A 107 12.16 -14.81 -2.41
C PHE A 107 10.72 -14.69 -2.90
N VAL A 108 10.41 -13.67 -3.68
CA VAL A 108 9.09 -13.42 -4.27
C VAL A 108 9.17 -13.81 -5.75
N ASP A 109 8.08 -14.35 -6.28
CA ASP A 109 7.99 -14.65 -7.72
C ASP A 109 8.34 -13.39 -8.54
N SER A 110 9.25 -13.54 -9.51
CA SER A 110 9.70 -12.45 -10.38
C SER A 110 8.53 -11.72 -11.07
N ALA A 111 7.40 -12.40 -11.31
CA ALA A 111 6.19 -11.83 -11.88
C ALA A 111 5.47 -10.88 -10.90
N VAL A 112 5.60 -11.07 -9.59
CA VAL A 112 5.01 -10.20 -8.57
C VAL A 112 5.88 -8.98 -8.31
N TRP A 113 7.22 -9.13 -8.30
CA TRP A 113 8.12 -7.99 -8.14
C TRP A 113 7.90 -6.91 -9.19
N LYS A 114 7.71 -7.32 -10.46
CA LYS A 114 7.44 -6.39 -11.58
C LYS A 114 6.12 -5.61 -11.44
N LYS A 115 5.26 -5.98 -10.49
CA LYS A 115 3.98 -5.31 -10.20
C LYS A 115 4.11 -4.19 -9.17
N VAL A 116 5.28 -4.03 -8.54
CA VAL A 116 5.52 -2.97 -7.56
C VAL A 116 5.74 -1.64 -8.28
N VAL A 117 4.95 -0.64 -7.93
CA VAL A 117 5.01 0.73 -8.45
C VAL A 117 5.27 1.68 -7.28
N TYR A 118 6.43 2.33 -7.30
CA TYR A 118 6.77 3.35 -6.30
C TYR A 118 6.12 4.68 -6.63
N VAL A 119 5.46 5.28 -5.65
CA VAL A 119 4.70 6.51 -5.77
C VAL A 119 5.17 7.50 -4.70
N ASP A 120 5.81 8.58 -5.11
CA ASP A 120 6.49 9.49 -4.18
C ASP A 120 5.55 10.54 -3.57
N TRP A 121 4.36 10.76 -4.14
CA TRP A 121 3.35 11.70 -3.63
C TRP A 121 1.91 11.33 -4.04
N LEU A 122 0.92 11.87 -3.33
CA LEU A 122 -0.50 11.50 -3.51
C LEU A 122 -1.04 11.82 -4.90
N LEU A 123 -0.68 12.96 -5.48
CA LEU A 123 -1.13 13.32 -6.82
C LEU A 123 -0.66 12.34 -7.91
N GLN A 124 0.50 11.69 -7.73
CA GLN A 124 0.93 10.62 -8.62
C GLN A 124 0.10 9.35 -8.41
N LEU A 125 -0.26 9.02 -7.16
CA LEU A 125 -1.17 7.89 -6.88
C LEU A 125 -2.51 8.07 -7.58
N PHE A 126 -3.02 9.31 -7.61
CA PHE A 126 -4.32 9.62 -8.20
C PHE A 126 -4.40 9.46 -9.72
N LYS A 127 -3.26 9.29 -10.39
CA LYS A 127 -3.21 8.89 -11.81
C LYS A 127 -3.63 7.44 -12.03
N TYR A 128 -3.47 6.59 -11.00
CA TYR A 128 -3.78 5.16 -11.05
C TYR A 128 -5.07 4.83 -10.29
N VAL A 129 -5.34 5.54 -9.20
CA VAL A 129 -6.48 5.28 -8.31
C VAL A 129 -7.18 6.60 -8.02
N PRO A 130 -8.43 6.80 -8.47
CA PRO A 130 -9.16 8.03 -8.17
C PRO A 130 -9.27 8.25 -6.65
N ARG A 131 -9.06 9.49 -6.19
CA ARG A 131 -9.00 9.83 -4.76
C ARG A 131 -10.23 9.34 -3.99
N GLU A 132 -11.40 9.47 -4.60
CA GLU A 132 -12.70 9.11 -4.02
C GLU A 132 -12.82 7.60 -3.70
N GLN A 133 -11.95 6.78 -4.29
CA GLN A 133 -11.92 5.33 -4.08
C GLN A 133 -11.12 4.94 -2.84
N LEU A 134 -10.52 5.91 -2.13
CA LEU A 134 -9.65 5.69 -0.98
C LEU A 134 -10.07 6.54 0.23
N THR A 135 -10.25 5.90 1.39
CA THR A 135 -10.31 6.58 2.69
C THR A 135 -8.90 6.85 3.23
N ILE A 136 -8.27 7.93 2.79
CA ILE A 136 -6.88 8.26 3.13
C ILE A 136 -6.82 8.90 4.54
N PRO A 137 -6.01 8.37 5.48
CA PRO A 137 -5.85 8.97 6.79
C PRO A 137 -5.11 10.32 6.78
N ASP A 138 -5.44 11.22 7.71
CA ASP A 138 -4.85 12.56 7.81
C ASP A 138 -3.32 12.57 7.88
N PHE A 139 -2.72 11.63 8.62
CA PHE A 139 -1.25 11.56 8.75
C PHE A 139 -0.55 11.26 7.41
N VAL A 140 -1.24 10.64 6.45
CA VAL A 140 -0.69 10.38 5.10
C VAL A 140 -0.58 11.69 4.33
N PHE A 141 -1.62 12.54 4.40
CA PHE A 141 -1.58 13.88 3.81
C PHE A 141 -0.54 14.76 4.48
N GLN A 142 -0.46 14.72 5.82
CA GLN A 142 0.54 15.46 6.58
C GLN A 142 1.96 15.09 6.14
N HIS A 143 2.24 13.79 5.99
CA HIS A 143 3.54 13.31 5.50
C HIS A 143 3.82 13.74 4.05
N ASP A 144 2.80 13.73 3.17
CA ASP A 144 2.95 14.21 1.79
C ASP A 144 3.35 15.70 1.77
N ILE A 145 2.75 16.53 2.63
CA ILE A 145 3.09 17.95 2.78
C ILE A 145 4.51 18.13 3.33
N GLU A 146 4.90 17.36 4.35
CA GLU A 146 6.24 17.45 4.94
C GLU A 146 7.34 17.08 3.95
N VAL A 147 7.13 16.03 3.15
CA VAL A 147 8.13 15.51 2.21
C VAL A 147 8.08 16.22 0.86
N ASN A 148 6.90 16.61 0.40
CA ASN A 148 6.67 17.14 -0.95
C ASN A 148 6.11 18.57 -0.99
N GLY A 149 5.74 19.19 0.13
CA GLY A 149 5.15 20.53 0.17
C GLY A 149 6.02 21.63 -0.45
N GLY A 150 7.34 21.50 -0.36
CA GLY A 150 8.29 22.39 -1.05
C GLY A 150 8.28 22.29 -2.58
N LYS A 151 7.70 21.22 -3.14
CA LYS A 151 7.56 21.00 -4.61
C LYS A 151 6.30 21.64 -5.19
N GLY A 152 5.48 22.29 -4.36
CA GLY A 152 4.36 23.10 -4.81
C GLY A 152 3.10 22.32 -5.23
N LEU A 153 2.94 21.08 -4.75
CA LEU A 153 1.76 20.25 -5.01
C LEU A 153 1.23 19.75 -3.67
N VAL A 154 0.32 20.51 -3.06
CA VAL A 154 -0.31 20.11 -1.79
C VAL A 154 -1.72 19.59 -2.08
N VAL A 155 -1.98 18.34 -1.72
CA VAL A 155 -3.35 17.81 -1.71
C VAL A 155 -3.99 18.19 -0.38
N ASP A 156 -4.94 19.12 -0.41
CA ASP A 156 -5.69 19.46 0.79
C ASP A 156 -6.64 18.29 1.17
N PRO A 157 -6.55 17.76 2.42
CA PRO A 157 -7.46 16.74 2.93
C PRO A 157 -8.93 17.14 2.84
N ARG A 158 -9.25 18.43 2.92
CA ARG A 158 -10.60 18.99 3.04
C ARG A 158 -11.23 19.40 1.72
N THR A 159 -10.44 19.92 0.77
CA THR A 159 -11.03 20.70 -0.35
C THR A 159 -10.93 20.07 -1.74
N LYS A 160 -10.43 18.84 -1.92
CA LYS A 160 -10.21 18.21 -3.25
C LYS A 160 -9.21 18.94 -4.17
N PHE A 161 -8.76 20.15 -3.83
CA PHE A 161 -7.85 20.94 -4.68
C PHE A 161 -6.38 20.65 -4.40
N VAL A 162 -5.60 20.71 -5.48
CA VAL A 162 -4.14 20.80 -5.44
C VAL A 162 -3.82 22.28 -5.25
N VAL A 163 -3.32 22.65 -4.08
CA VAL A 163 -2.86 24.02 -3.83
C VAL A 163 -1.42 24.11 -4.30
N ASN A 164 -1.15 25.00 -5.25
CA ASN A 164 0.19 25.40 -5.60
C ASN A 164 0.56 26.62 -4.73
N PRO A 165 1.41 26.49 -3.70
CA PRO A 165 1.79 27.59 -2.81
C PRO A 165 2.61 28.70 -3.51
N ARG A 166 2.81 28.63 -4.84
CA ARG A 166 3.52 29.64 -5.65
C ARG A 166 2.60 30.55 -6.49
N GLN A 167 1.29 30.53 -6.26
CA GLN A 167 0.33 31.47 -6.86
C GLN A 167 -0.59 32.07 -5.81
#